data_AF-A0A2S6F992-F1
#
_entry.id   AF-A0A2S6F992-F1
#
_cell.length_a   1.000
_cell.length_b   1.000
_cell.length_c   1.000
_cell.angle_alpha   90.00
_cell.angle_beta   90.00
_cell.angle_gamma   90.00
#
_symmetry.space_group_name_H-M   'P 1'
#
loop_
_entity.id
_entity.type
_entity.pdbx_description
1 polymer ?
#
loop_
_entity_poly.entity_id
_entity_poly.type
_entity_poly.pdbx_seq_one_letter_code
_entity_poly.pdbx_strand_id
1 'polypeptide(L)'
;MMLKTKLTAFISAVILAGSSLANQIKPEACPSIPSIQSEGMSMSAEILEGMYITYNLSHYNTSSNWVFIVGPIAADNDDMALAESNKLLSTMSGSPHPEDDGEGNWICQYNTESKDIIAFAIEADDMFSPLKMMRYFRTVR
;
A
#
# COMPACT_ATOMS: atom_id res chain seq x y z
N MET A 1 -22.80 -42.04 -48.32
CA MET A 1 -22.70 -40.61 -48.72
C MET A 1 -23.59 -39.81 -47.77
N MET A 2 -23.04 -39.11 -46.77
CA MET A 2 -22.48 -37.74 -46.82
C MET A 2 -23.56 -36.65 -46.99
N LEU A 3 -24.00 -36.10 -45.85
CA LEU A 3 -24.21 -34.66 -45.67
C LEU A 3 -23.78 -34.34 -44.24
N LYS A 4 -22.47 -34.28 -44.09
CA LYS A 4 -21.77 -33.87 -42.88
C LYS A 4 -21.71 -32.34 -42.85
N THR A 5 -21.83 -31.80 -41.64
CA THR A 5 -21.20 -30.55 -41.18
C THR A 5 -21.79 -29.25 -41.72
N LYS A 6 -22.53 -28.49 -40.88
CA LYS A 6 -22.47 -27.00 -40.76
C LYS A 6 -23.10 -26.51 -39.44
N LEU A 7 -22.70 -27.08 -38.29
CA LEU A 7 -23.05 -26.53 -36.99
C LEU A 7 -21.81 -26.44 -36.08
N THR A 8 -20.76 -25.81 -36.59
CA THR A 8 -19.50 -25.62 -35.86
C THR A 8 -18.89 -24.29 -36.27
N ALA A 9 -19.52 -23.18 -35.87
CA ALA A 9 -18.92 -21.86 -36.07
C ALA A 9 -19.49 -20.80 -35.10
N PHE A 10 -19.71 -21.12 -33.81
CA PHE A 10 -20.09 -20.09 -32.83
C PHE A 10 -19.61 -20.35 -31.39
N ILE A 11 -18.51 -21.09 -31.20
CA ILE A 11 -17.89 -21.25 -29.86
C ILE A 11 -16.47 -20.64 -29.81
N SER A 12 -15.90 -20.22 -30.94
CA SER A 12 -14.52 -19.75 -31.03
C SER A 12 -14.28 -18.31 -30.52
N ALA A 13 -15.31 -17.59 -30.09
CA ALA A 13 -15.18 -16.17 -29.69
C ALA A 13 -15.13 -15.94 -28.17
N VAL A 14 -15.30 -16.98 -27.33
CA VAL A 14 -15.40 -16.83 -25.86
C VAL A 14 -14.11 -17.27 -25.14
N ILE A 15 -12.93 -17.03 -25.72
CA ILE A 15 -11.64 -17.42 -25.08
C ILE A 15 -10.70 -16.21 -24.87
N LEU A 16 -10.99 -15.03 -25.43
CA LEU A 16 -10.11 -13.86 -25.25
C LEU A 16 -10.55 -12.90 -24.14
N ALA A 17 -11.64 -13.19 -23.43
CA ALA A 17 -12.08 -12.41 -22.27
C ALA A 17 -11.67 -13.13 -20.98
N GLY A 18 -10.38 -13.09 -20.64
CA GLY A 18 -9.95 -13.68 -19.38
C GLY A 18 -8.45 -13.68 -19.22
N SER A 19 -7.89 -12.52 -18.84
CA SER A 19 -6.73 -12.37 -17.95
C SER A 19 -6.23 -10.92 -18.02
N SER A 20 -7.02 -9.95 -17.55
CA SER A 20 -6.40 -8.77 -16.96
C SER A 20 -6.03 -9.14 -15.52
N LEU A 21 -5.04 -10.02 -15.36
CA LEU A 21 -4.38 -10.13 -14.07
C LEU A 21 -3.71 -8.78 -13.88
N ALA A 22 -4.18 -8.03 -12.89
CA ALA A 22 -3.54 -6.82 -12.41
C ALA A 22 -2.18 -7.22 -11.83
N ASN A 23 -1.20 -7.44 -12.71
CA ASN A 23 0.16 -7.68 -12.32
C ASN A 23 0.71 -6.31 -11.92
N GLN A 24 0.48 -5.92 -10.66
CA GLN A 24 1.09 -4.70 -10.13
C GLN A 24 2.60 -4.82 -10.34
N ILE A 25 3.16 -3.83 -11.03
CA ILE A 25 4.58 -3.82 -11.35
C ILE A 25 5.33 -3.67 -10.04
N LYS A 26 6.21 -4.62 -9.74
CA LYS A 26 7.05 -4.56 -8.55
C LYS A 26 7.83 -3.24 -8.51
N PRO A 27 7.74 -2.44 -7.44
CA PRO A 27 8.54 -1.23 -7.28
C PRO A 27 10.03 -1.56 -7.30
N GLU A 28 10.82 -0.66 -7.88
CA GLU A 28 12.27 -0.83 -7.99
C GLU A 28 12.97 -0.78 -6.63
N ALA A 29 12.46 0.06 -5.71
CA ALA A 29 13.03 0.27 -4.39
C ALA A 29 11.95 0.66 -3.37
N CYS A 30 12.21 0.33 -2.11
CA CYS A 30 11.47 0.87 -0.97
C CYS A 30 11.85 2.33 -0.72
N PRO A 31 10.95 3.13 -0.11
CA PRO A 31 11.30 4.41 0.49
C PRO A 31 12.55 4.31 1.37
N SER A 32 13.50 5.21 1.18
CA SER A 32 14.69 5.22 2.03
C SER A 32 14.34 5.80 3.42
N ILE A 33 14.96 5.28 4.49
CA ILE A 33 14.82 5.86 5.83
C ILE A 33 15.13 7.37 5.84
N PRO A 34 16.22 7.87 5.21
CA PRO A 34 16.47 9.31 5.14
C PRO A 34 15.36 10.11 4.47
N SER A 35 14.74 9.58 3.41
CA SER A 35 13.60 10.23 2.75
C SER A 35 12.40 10.33 3.71
N ILE A 36 12.06 9.23 4.39
CA ILE A 36 10.96 9.18 5.36
C ILE A 36 11.24 10.15 6.52
N GLN A 37 12.45 10.13 7.08
CA GLN A 37 12.88 11.01 8.18
C GLN A 37 12.83 12.50 7.81
N SER A 38 13.17 12.84 6.57
CA SER A 38 13.15 14.24 6.11
C SER A 38 11.74 14.83 6.04
N GLU A 39 10.73 13.97 5.85
CA GLU A 39 9.34 14.40 5.75
C GLU A 39 8.59 14.29 7.09
N GLY A 40 8.94 13.29 7.91
CA GLY A 40 8.28 13.03 9.18
C GLY A 40 6.89 12.40 9.05
N MET A 41 6.29 12.11 10.21
CA MET A 41 4.89 11.68 10.34
C MET A 41 3.99 12.91 10.44
N SER A 42 2.91 12.94 9.66
CA SER A 42 2.05 14.13 9.50
C SER A 42 0.58 13.87 9.83
N MET A 43 0.14 12.61 9.84
CA MET A 43 -1.23 12.21 10.15
C MET A 43 -1.26 11.11 11.20
N SER A 44 -2.36 11.03 11.93
CA SER A 44 -2.64 10.00 12.92
C SER A 44 -4.09 9.55 12.84
N ALA A 45 -4.36 8.35 13.33
CA ALA A 45 -5.69 7.82 13.52
C ALA A 45 -5.71 6.94 14.76
N GLU A 46 -6.66 7.21 15.66
CA GLU A 46 -6.95 6.32 16.79
C GLU A 46 -7.60 5.04 16.26
N ILE A 47 -7.00 3.89 16.60
CA ILE A 47 -7.48 2.56 16.17
C ILE A 47 -8.20 1.82 17.32
N LEU A 48 -7.83 2.12 18.56
CA LEU A 48 -8.44 1.67 19.81
C LEU A 48 -8.24 2.78 20.84
N GLU A 49 -9.03 2.80 21.92
CA GLU A 49 -8.91 3.79 22.98
C GLU A 49 -7.46 3.92 23.48
N GLY A 50 -6.86 5.10 23.27
CA GLY A 50 -5.49 5.41 23.66
C GLY A 50 -4.39 4.79 22.78
N MET A 51 -4.74 4.18 21.65
CA MET A 51 -3.82 3.54 20.70
C MET A 51 -4.00 4.08 19.29
N TYR A 52 -2.91 4.56 18.71
CA TYR A 52 -2.89 5.25 17.44
C TYR A 52 -2.02 4.53 16.42
N ILE A 53 -2.35 4.70 15.15
CA ILE A 53 -1.36 4.61 14.08
C ILE A 53 -1.02 6.03 13.64
N THR A 54 0.22 6.25 13.22
CA THR A 54 0.60 7.46 12.51
C THR A 54 1.02 7.09 11.11
N TYR A 55 0.82 8.01 10.17
CA TYR A 55 1.14 7.77 8.78
C TYR A 55 1.51 9.05 8.04
N ASN A 56 2.20 8.90 6.92
CA ASN A 56 2.47 9.97 5.96
C ASN A 56 2.37 9.38 4.55
N LEU A 57 1.96 10.21 3.58
CA LEU A 57 1.79 9.81 2.18
C LEU A 57 2.72 10.66 1.32
N SER A 58 3.62 10.00 0.60
CA SER A 58 4.61 10.66 -0.25
C SER A 58 5.20 9.72 -1.28
N HIS A 59 5.97 10.29 -2.20
CA HIS A 59 6.84 9.53 -3.10
C HIS A 59 8.13 9.06 -2.42
N TYR A 60 8.60 9.74 -1.36
CA TYR A 60 9.86 9.46 -0.68
C TYR A 60 11.08 9.32 -1.62
N ASN A 61 11.09 10.10 -2.69
CA ASN A 61 12.10 10.05 -3.77
C ASN A 61 12.15 8.71 -4.52
N THR A 62 11.02 8.00 -4.59
CA THR A 62 10.83 6.82 -5.45
C THR A 62 9.93 7.15 -6.65
N SER A 63 9.76 6.21 -7.58
CA SER A 63 8.84 6.35 -8.71
C SER A 63 7.36 6.17 -8.36
N SER A 64 7.05 5.59 -7.19
CA SER A 64 5.70 5.26 -6.75
C SER A 64 5.27 6.12 -5.57
N ASN A 65 3.97 6.20 -5.33
CA ASN A 65 3.41 6.73 -4.10
C ASN A 65 3.43 5.67 -3.01
N TRP A 66 3.64 6.09 -1.77
CA TRP A 66 3.67 5.21 -0.62
C TRP A 66 2.88 5.81 0.53
N VAL A 67 2.21 4.94 1.28
CA VAL A 67 1.75 5.24 2.63
C VAL A 67 2.73 4.61 3.61
N PHE A 68 3.50 5.43 4.33
CA PHE A 68 4.35 4.96 5.42
C PHE A 68 3.56 5.00 6.73
N ILE A 69 3.50 3.90 7.45
CA ILE A 69 2.68 3.70 8.65
C ILE A 69 3.57 3.23 9.79
N VAL A 70 3.34 3.77 10.99
CA VAL A 70 3.98 3.36 12.24
C VAL A 70 2.91 3.19 13.32
N GLY A 71 2.95 2.07 14.03
CA GLY A 71 2.08 1.82 15.18
C GLY A 71 2.18 0.39 15.69
N PRO A 72 1.38 0.02 16.70
CA PRO A 72 0.51 0.91 17.45
C PRO A 72 1.32 1.82 18.41
N ILE A 73 0.88 3.07 18.59
CA ILE A 73 1.47 4.09 19.47
C ILE A 73 0.49 4.38 20.60
N ALA A 74 0.91 4.19 21.84
CA ALA A 74 0.12 4.59 23.00
C ALA A 74 0.22 6.11 23.22
N ALA A 75 -0.91 6.81 23.21
CA ALA A 75 -0.96 8.26 23.36
C ALA A 75 -2.35 8.74 23.85
N ASP A 76 -2.40 9.93 24.44
CA ASP A 76 -3.65 10.53 24.93
C ASP A 76 -4.42 11.28 23.83
N ASN A 77 -3.76 11.59 22.71
CA ASN A 77 -4.31 12.32 21.56
C ASN A 77 -3.38 12.22 20.34
N ASP A 78 -3.88 12.67 19.19
CA ASP A 78 -3.19 12.72 17.90
C ASP A 78 -1.83 13.43 17.95
N ASP A 79 -1.74 14.60 18.59
CA ASP A 79 -0.50 15.38 18.66
C ASP A 79 0.61 14.62 19.41
N MET A 80 0.23 13.95 20.51
CA MET A 80 1.17 13.11 21.27
C MET A 80 1.57 11.85 20.49
N ALA A 81 0.65 11.24 19.74
CA ALA A 81 0.96 10.11 18.87
C ALA A 81 1.96 10.51 17.77
N LEU A 82 1.74 11.66 17.13
CA LEU A 82 2.64 12.22 16.11
C LEU A 82 4.01 12.56 16.70
N ALA A 83 4.07 13.16 17.88
CA ALA A 83 5.32 13.50 18.54
C ALA A 83 6.15 12.24 18.87
N GLU A 84 5.53 11.23 19.48
CA GLU A 84 6.23 9.98 19.83
C GLU A 84 6.65 9.21 18.57
N SER A 85 5.81 9.17 17.54
CA SER A 85 6.16 8.48 16.30
C SER A 85 7.28 9.19 15.53
N ASN A 86 7.33 10.53 15.50
CA ASN A 86 8.45 11.26 14.90
C ASN A 86 9.76 11.05 15.68
N LYS A 87 9.68 10.93 17.01
CA LYS A 87 10.82 10.56 17.85
C LYS A 87 11.31 9.14 17.53
N LEU A 88 10.41 8.16 17.40
CA LEU A 88 10.77 6.80 16.98
C LEU A 88 11.40 6.80 15.58
N LEU A 89 10.79 7.51 14.63
CA LEU A 89 11.30 7.62 13.26
C LEU A 89 12.74 8.13 13.20
N SER A 90 13.14 9.02 14.12
CA SER A 90 14.51 9.53 14.21
C SER A 90 15.56 8.46 14.57
N THR A 91 15.15 7.34 15.19
CA THR A 91 16.04 6.23 15.55
C THR A 91 15.96 5.05 14.60
N MET A 92 15.01 5.06 13.66
CA MET A 92 14.86 4.01 12.67
C MET A 92 16.05 3.94 11.72
N SER A 93 16.35 2.74 11.26
CA SER A 93 17.40 2.47 10.29
C SER A 93 17.10 1.20 9.49
N GLY A 94 17.79 1.02 8.38
CA GLY A 94 17.65 -0.16 7.51
C GLY A 94 17.42 0.19 6.05
N SER A 95 17.39 -0.85 5.23
CA SER A 95 17.18 -0.76 3.78
C SER A 95 16.36 -1.98 3.33
N PRO A 96 15.04 -1.97 3.55
CA PRO A 96 14.19 -3.09 3.16
C PRO A 96 14.09 -3.22 1.64
N HIS A 97 13.60 -4.36 1.20
CA HIS A 97 13.28 -4.63 -0.20
C HIS A 97 11.76 -4.79 -0.35
N PRO A 98 11.18 -4.42 -1.51
CA PRO A 98 9.75 -4.61 -1.71
C PRO A 98 9.38 -6.09 -1.71
N GLU A 99 8.37 -6.42 -0.91
CA GLU A 99 7.79 -7.75 -0.73
C GLU A 99 6.30 -7.72 -1.12
N ASP A 100 5.81 -8.82 -1.66
CA ASP A 100 4.39 -8.99 -2.01
C ASP A 100 3.64 -9.41 -0.74
N ASP A 101 2.58 -8.70 -0.38
CA ASP A 101 1.76 -9.00 0.79
C ASP A 101 0.78 -10.19 0.58
N GLY A 102 0.67 -10.70 -0.64
CA GLY A 102 -0.25 -11.78 -1.02
C GLY A 102 -1.69 -11.30 -1.30
N GLU A 103 -1.99 -10.03 -1.07
CA GLU A 103 -3.25 -9.36 -1.40
C GLU A 103 -3.11 -8.46 -2.64
N GLY A 104 -1.93 -8.47 -3.24
CA GLY A 104 -1.61 -7.70 -4.43
C GLY A 104 -1.26 -6.25 -4.11
N ASN A 105 -0.58 -6.00 -2.99
CA ASN A 105 0.17 -4.75 -2.77
C ASN A 105 1.64 -5.06 -2.50
N TRP A 106 2.49 -4.05 -2.74
CA TRP A 106 3.90 -4.10 -2.38
C TRP A 106 4.13 -3.42 -1.04
N ILE A 107 4.82 -4.12 -0.14
CA ILE A 107 5.14 -3.64 1.19
C ILE A 107 6.65 -3.60 1.43
N CYS A 108 7.05 -2.69 2.30
CA CYS A 108 8.42 -2.54 2.78
C CYS A 108 8.39 -2.48 4.30
N GLN A 109 8.82 -3.53 4.99
CA GLN A 109 8.86 -3.56 6.45
C GLN A 109 10.16 -2.99 6.99
N TYR A 110 10.08 -2.06 7.95
CA TYR A 110 11.24 -1.42 8.57
C TYR A 110 11.42 -1.91 10.00
N ASN A 111 12.67 -1.91 10.44
CA ASN A 111 12.99 -2.24 11.82
C ASN A 111 12.84 -1.00 12.70
N THR A 112 12.22 -1.21 13.84
CA THR A 112 12.10 -0.23 14.93
C THR A 112 12.91 -0.76 16.13
N GLU A 113 13.24 0.10 17.09
CA GLU A 113 13.92 -0.34 18.32
C GLU A 113 12.98 -1.13 19.25
N SER A 114 11.67 -0.99 19.08
CA SER A 114 10.64 -1.66 19.89
C SER A 114 10.01 -2.81 19.12
N LYS A 115 10.07 -4.03 19.66
CA LYS A 115 9.43 -5.21 19.05
C LYS A 115 7.91 -5.13 18.97
N ASP A 116 7.30 -4.25 19.77
CA ASP A 116 5.85 -4.06 19.84
C ASP A 116 5.35 -2.99 18.86
N ILE A 117 6.25 -2.31 18.15
CA ILE A 117 5.91 -1.29 17.15
C ILE A 117 6.29 -1.79 15.76
N ILE A 118 5.31 -1.84 14.88
CA ILE A 118 5.48 -2.14 13.47
C ILE A 118 5.62 -0.84 12.67
N ALA A 119 6.49 -0.87 11.67
CA ALA A 119 6.64 0.19 10.70
C ALA A 119 6.74 -0.41 9.30
N PHE A 120 5.91 0.05 8.38
CA PHE A 120 5.93 -0.43 7.00
C PHE A 120 5.47 0.66 6.02
N ALA A 121 5.95 0.59 4.78
CA ALA A 121 5.42 1.37 3.67
C ALA A 121 4.59 0.46 2.75
N ILE A 122 3.39 0.89 2.37
CA ILE A 122 2.54 0.22 1.36
C ILE A 122 2.55 1.08 0.10
N GLU A 123 2.77 0.45 -1.06
CA GLU A 123 2.63 1.07 -2.38
C GLU A 123 1.18 1.52 -2.62
N ALA A 124 1.01 2.74 -3.13
CA ALA A 124 -0.27 3.44 -3.11
C ALA A 124 -0.70 4.05 -4.45
N ASP A 125 -0.01 3.79 -5.56
CA ASP A 125 -0.37 4.34 -6.88
C ASP A 125 -1.79 3.92 -7.29
N ASP A 126 -2.20 2.72 -6.89
CA ASP A 126 -3.56 2.23 -7.09
C ASP A 126 -4.62 2.95 -6.26
N MET A 127 -4.26 3.47 -5.09
CA MET A 127 -5.16 4.29 -4.24
C MET A 127 -5.36 5.69 -4.84
N PHE A 128 -4.33 6.24 -5.49
CA PHE A 128 -4.36 7.56 -6.11
C PHE A 128 -4.90 7.58 -7.55
N SER A 129 -5.20 6.42 -8.14
CA SER A 129 -5.74 6.33 -9.50
C SER A 129 -7.15 6.93 -9.58
N PRO A 130 -7.38 8.02 -10.35
CA PRO A 130 -8.71 8.61 -10.50
C PRO A 130 -9.74 7.61 -11.04
N LEU A 131 -9.31 6.66 -11.87
CA LEU A 131 -10.16 5.61 -12.43
C LEU A 131 -10.63 4.61 -11.38
N LYS A 132 -9.79 4.28 -10.39
CA LYS A 132 -10.18 3.41 -9.25
C LYS A 132 -10.98 4.19 -8.22
N MET A 133 -10.60 5.43 -7.92
CA MET A 133 -11.38 6.33 -7.05
C MET A 133 -12.84 6.48 -7.53
N MET A 134 -13.06 6.68 -8.84
CA MET A 134 -14.42 6.75 -9.41
C MET A 134 -15.25 5.47 -9.18
N ARG A 135 -14.63 4.32 -8.96
CA ARG A 135 -15.36 3.08 -8.64
C ARG A 135 -15.91 3.12 -7.22
N TYR A 136 -15.15 3.60 -6.24
CA TYR A 136 -15.62 3.74 -4.85
C TYR A 136 -16.83 4.69 -4.76
N PHE A 137 -16.84 5.78 -5.53
CA PHE A 137 -17.99 6.69 -5.58
C PHE A 137 -19.23 6.10 -6.25
N ARG A 138 -19.09 5.06 -7.10
CA ARG A 138 -20.24 4.39 -7.72
C ARG A 138 -20.91 3.37 -6.80
N THR A 139 -20.22 2.89 -5.78
CA THR A 139 -20.73 1.88 -4.83
C THR A 139 -21.56 2.50 -3.70
N VAL A 140 -21.54 3.83 -3.53
CA VAL A 140 -22.33 4.56 -2.52
C VAL A 140 -23.68 5.00 -3.10
N ARG A 141 -24.47 4.04 -3.62
CA ARG A 141 -25.84 4.30 -4.07
C ARG A 141 -26.83 3.32 -3.48
#